data_AF-A0A9W6CYF9-F1
#
_entry.id   AF-A0A9W6CYF9-F1
#
_cell.length_a   1.000
_cell.length_b   1.000
_cell.length_c   1.000
_cell.angle_alpha   90.00
_cell.angle_beta   90.00
_cell.angle_gamma   90.00
#
_symmetry.space_group_name_H-M   'P 1'
#
loop_
_entity.id
_entity.type
_entity.pdbx_description
1 polymer ?
#
loop_
_entity_poly.entity_id
_entity_poly.type
_entity_poly.pdbx_seq_one_letter_code
_entity_poly.pdbx_strand_id
1 'polypeptide(L)'
;MEMRTDPARLGGYRLVRRLATGDRCVVWLGSRDGVGGEPAEPVVVRAYPHGCDVDRLAMETEAMSRVGAGVLPALHDAVSDGTAPRLVVEPLAVGLPELLERRAWAPGEAVTLLAGVREAVLALERSGFAPAGLAPGDVMLDRTGRPRLIGLGALSRIDGAGGAAAVEARRAALQAYAALVRAVGARVPDSRAFAGLADWCERSARSRPFARDDAAWERAVFAVAVPRPVVLAPAAEGSTDATETAPLDAAIDVRAEESGAAAGSGRTAAWAGILQVPEESAEAWERALDGGIAGRIRAAIRVRRRPIAVGAAVAASGLVLALTLLPPSVHADGAAEDGTAPSATGAAAGGDGPADADWARPGPEADAAEAARLLLEQRARCLASASESCLERVLQPGSAQLSDDLALLRSGRGATVSPLGPLGEVTVLDRLGDAVLVRVASTDPETPPASALVVRGEAGWSLRSVWG
;
A
#
# COMPACT_ATOMS: atom_id res chain seq x y z
N MET A 1 31.74 24.05 16.33
CA MET A 1 30.48 23.59 16.94
C MET A 1 29.63 23.06 15.79
N GLU A 2 29.79 21.78 15.48
CA GLU A 2 29.05 21.11 14.41
C GLU A 2 27.56 21.17 14.70
N MET A 3 26.81 21.79 13.79
CA MET A 3 25.37 21.82 13.80
C MET A 3 24.90 20.43 13.36
N ARG A 4 24.75 19.53 14.33
CA ARG A 4 24.16 18.20 14.16
C ARG A 4 22.71 18.42 13.72
N THR A 5 22.44 18.34 12.42
CA THR A 5 21.09 18.33 11.85
C THR A 5 20.35 17.16 12.45
N ASP A 6 19.34 17.46 13.28
CA ASP A 6 18.43 16.45 13.80
C ASP A 6 17.76 15.79 12.58
N PRO A 7 17.78 14.45 12.43
CA PRO A 7 17.13 13.78 11.30
C PRO A 7 15.69 14.27 11.17
N ALA A 8 15.31 14.66 9.94
CA ALA A 8 13.98 15.16 9.65
C ALA A 8 12.92 14.19 10.22
N ARG A 9 12.12 14.70 11.16
CA ARG A 9 10.99 13.97 11.76
C ARG A 9 9.75 14.18 10.91
N LEU A 10 8.95 13.14 10.77
CA LEU A 10 7.71 13.15 10.01
C LEU A 10 6.65 12.34 10.76
N GLY A 11 5.61 12.98 11.29
CA GLY A 11 4.44 12.28 11.86
C GLY A 11 4.77 11.17 12.87
N GLY A 12 5.74 11.39 13.76
CA GLY A 12 6.18 10.39 14.74
C GLY A 12 7.26 9.41 14.24
N TYR A 13 7.64 9.47 12.97
CA TYR A 13 8.74 8.70 12.38
C TYR A 13 10.00 9.55 12.25
N ARG A 14 11.14 8.97 12.62
CA ARG A 14 12.46 9.56 12.39
C ARG A 14 13.03 9.04 11.09
N LEU A 15 13.35 9.93 10.15
CA LEU A 15 14.03 9.52 8.91
C LEU A 15 15.50 9.24 9.20
N VAL A 16 15.96 8.03 8.87
CA VAL A 16 17.32 7.57 9.17
C VAL A 16 18.24 7.81 7.99
N ARG A 17 17.87 7.32 6.80
CA ARG A 17 18.63 7.50 5.57
C ARG A 17 17.76 7.33 4.34
N ARG A 18 18.15 7.95 3.23
CA ARG A 18 17.50 7.73 1.94
C ARG A 18 17.89 6.35 1.40
N LEU A 19 16.91 5.58 0.94
CA LEU A 19 17.10 4.26 0.34
C LEU A 19 17.14 4.33 -1.18
N ALA A 20 16.23 5.09 -1.79
CA ALA A 20 16.13 5.21 -3.23
C ALA A 20 15.47 6.54 -3.62
N THR A 21 15.71 6.94 -4.87
CA THR A 21 14.98 8.02 -5.54
C THR A 21 14.33 7.42 -6.78
N GLY A 22 13.01 7.48 -6.87
CA GLY A 22 12.26 7.07 -8.05
C GLY A 22 11.58 8.27 -8.71
N ASP A 23 10.97 8.03 -9.88
CA ASP A 23 10.33 9.08 -10.68
C ASP A 23 9.16 9.76 -9.98
N ARG A 24 8.48 9.03 -9.06
CA ARG A 24 7.29 9.52 -8.35
C ARG A 24 7.51 9.85 -6.89
N CYS A 25 8.51 9.25 -6.25
CA CYS A 25 8.73 9.42 -4.82
C CYS A 25 10.19 9.16 -4.45
N VAL A 26 10.60 9.74 -3.33
CA VAL A 26 11.85 9.44 -2.65
C VAL A 26 11.56 8.46 -1.53
N VAL A 27 12.31 7.37 -1.46
CA VAL A 27 12.12 6.31 -0.48
C VAL A 27 13.16 6.44 0.62
N TRP A 28 12.72 6.46 1.87
CA TRP A 28 13.55 6.59 3.05
C TRP A 28 13.39 5.39 3.97
N LEU A 29 14.47 5.04 4.66
CA LEU A 29 14.41 4.22 5.86
C LEU A 29 14.06 5.16 7.00
N GLY A 30 13.01 4.82 7.73
CA GLY A 30 12.63 5.49 8.97
C GLY A 30 12.62 4.52 10.13
N SER A 31 12.43 5.07 11.31
CA SER A 31 12.13 4.30 12.52
C SER A 31 10.97 4.95 13.27
N ARG A 32 10.04 4.13 13.75
CA ARG A 32 9.03 4.57 14.72
C ARG A 32 9.68 4.57 16.10
N ASP A 33 9.63 5.70 16.81
CA ASP A 33 10.14 5.76 18.19
C ASP A 33 9.30 4.77 19.04
N GLY A 34 9.98 3.84 19.73
CA GLY A 34 9.32 2.84 20.59
C GLY A 34 8.76 3.49 21.85
N VAL A 35 7.62 2.99 22.33
CA VAL A 35 7.03 3.44 23.60
C VAL A 35 7.66 2.63 24.74
N GLY A 36 8.14 3.29 25.79
CA GLY A 36 8.58 2.60 27.02
C GLY A 36 9.89 1.81 26.90
N GLY A 37 10.81 2.18 26.01
CA GLY A 37 12.12 1.52 25.87
C GLY A 37 12.14 0.33 24.91
N GLU A 38 11.06 0.07 24.20
CA GLU A 38 11.05 -0.88 23.08
C GLU A 38 12.00 -0.43 21.96
N PRO A 39 12.64 -1.38 21.26
CA PRO A 39 13.50 -1.06 20.12
C PRO A 39 12.69 -0.39 19.01
N ALA A 40 13.25 0.66 18.44
CA ALA A 40 12.61 1.40 17.35
C ALA A 40 12.32 0.47 16.15
N GLU A 41 11.06 0.43 15.73
CA GLU A 41 10.64 -0.43 14.64
C GLU A 41 11.03 0.20 13.29
N PRO A 42 11.77 -0.51 12.42
CA PRO A 42 12.15 0.02 11.12
C PRO A 42 10.93 0.10 10.19
N VAL A 43 10.82 1.20 9.46
CA VAL A 43 9.75 1.41 8.47
C VAL A 43 10.34 1.97 7.18
N VAL A 44 9.60 1.86 6.08
CA VAL A 44 9.94 2.54 4.82
C VAL A 44 8.97 3.69 4.60
N VAL A 45 9.50 4.89 4.35
CA VAL A 45 8.71 6.08 4.07
C VAL A 45 8.85 6.43 2.59
N ARG A 46 7.75 6.36 1.83
CA ARG A 46 7.64 6.84 0.45
C ARG A 46 7.19 8.30 0.48
N ALA A 47 8.07 9.23 0.14
CA ALA A 47 7.78 10.65 0.11
C ALA A 47 7.51 11.14 -1.32
N TYR A 48 6.28 11.58 -1.58
CA TYR A 48 5.86 12.06 -2.88
C TYR A 48 6.07 13.59 -2.97
N PRO A 49 6.42 14.12 -4.14
CA PRO A 49 6.59 15.56 -4.30
C PRO A 49 5.25 16.28 -4.19
N HIS A 50 5.29 17.57 -3.86
CA HIS A 50 4.12 18.43 -3.90
C HIS A 50 3.45 18.39 -5.28
N GLY A 51 2.12 18.29 -5.31
CA GLY A 51 1.34 18.23 -6.54
C GLY A 51 1.47 16.92 -7.30
N CYS A 52 1.84 15.83 -6.62
CA CYS A 52 1.74 14.49 -7.18
C CYS A 52 0.31 14.18 -7.63
N ASP A 53 0.16 13.23 -8.54
CA ASP A 53 -1.12 12.72 -9.01
C ASP A 53 -1.88 12.05 -7.84
N VAL A 54 -2.82 12.79 -7.26
CA VAL A 54 -3.58 12.40 -6.06
C VAL A 54 -4.47 11.19 -6.32
N ASP A 55 -5.03 11.06 -7.53
CA ASP A 55 -5.90 9.95 -7.89
C ASP A 55 -5.09 8.64 -7.96
N ARG A 56 -3.87 8.71 -8.51
CA ARG A 56 -2.96 7.55 -8.50
C ARG A 56 -2.47 7.19 -7.11
N LEU A 57 -2.20 8.19 -6.26
CA LEU A 57 -1.79 7.94 -4.88
C LEU A 57 -2.93 7.31 -4.07
N ALA A 58 -4.17 7.79 -4.25
CA ALA A 58 -5.36 7.21 -3.66
C ALA A 58 -5.54 5.76 -4.13
N MET A 59 -5.38 5.49 -5.42
CA MET A 59 -5.44 4.13 -5.97
C MET A 59 -4.37 3.20 -5.39
N GLU A 60 -3.13 3.66 -5.23
CA GLU A 60 -2.05 2.90 -4.59
C GLU A 60 -2.37 2.59 -3.12
N THR A 61 -2.87 3.58 -2.38
CA THR A 61 -3.27 3.45 -0.97
C THR A 61 -4.44 2.49 -0.81
N GLU A 62 -5.43 2.59 -1.69
CA GLU A 62 -6.59 1.71 -1.73
C GLU A 62 -6.20 0.27 -2.08
N ALA A 63 -5.30 0.08 -3.05
CA ALA A 63 -4.80 -1.25 -3.40
C ALA A 63 -4.08 -1.90 -2.21
N MET A 64 -3.20 -1.19 -1.51
CA MET A 64 -2.54 -1.68 -0.29
C MET A 64 -3.53 -1.93 0.86
N SER A 65 -4.66 -1.25 0.86
CA SER A 65 -5.72 -1.43 1.86
C SER A 65 -6.62 -2.64 1.60
N ARG A 66 -6.88 -2.95 0.32
CA ARG A 66 -7.81 -4.01 -0.10
C ARG A 66 -7.13 -5.35 -0.33
N VAL A 67 -5.89 -5.35 -0.81
CA VAL A 67 -5.14 -6.57 -1.07
C VAL A 67 -4.56 -7.08 0.26
N GLY A 68 -4.90 -8.32 0.61
CA GLY A 68 -4.48 -8.92 1.88
C GLY A 68 -2.95 -8.95 2.09
N ALA A 69 -2.55 -9.08 3.35
CA ALA A 69 -1.15 -9.14 3.76
C ALA A 69 -0.38 -10.23 3.00
N GLY A 70 0.86 -9.92 2.61
CA GLY A 70 1.75 -10.89 1.96
C GLY A 70 1.86 -10.77 0.43
N VAL A 71 1.10 -9.88 -0.20
CA VAL A 71 1.15 -9.63 -1.65
C VAL A 71 1.75 -8.27 -1.98
N LEU A 72 1.22 -7.24 -1.31
CA LEU A 72 1.73 -5.87 -1.38
C LEU A 72 2.45 -5.55 -0.06
N PRO A 73 3.32 -4.51 -0.05
CA PRO A 73 3.80 -3.94 1.18
C PRO A 73 2.63 -3.57 2.10
N ALA A 74 2.66 -4.01 3.37
CA ALA A 74 1.68 -3.54 4.34
C ALA A 74 1.79 -2.02 4.47
N LEU A 75 0.65 -1.34 4.34
CA LEU A 75 0.54 0.09 4.61
C LEU A 75 0.34 0.28 6.12
N HIS A 76 1.34 0.85 6.78
CA HIS A 76 1.29 1.18 8.21
C HIS A 76 0.63 2.53 8.43
N ASP A 77 0.94 3.52 7.59
CA ASP A 77 0.47 4.89 7.78
C ASP A 77 0.47 5.71 6.49
N ALA A 78 -0.29 6.80 6.48
CA ALA A 78 -0.28 7.83 5.44
C ALA A 78 -0.21 9.20 6.11
N VAL A 79 0.93 9.88 5.96
CA VAL A 79 1.23 11.15 6.63
C VAL A 79 1.26 12.28 5.60
N SER A 80 0.60 13.40 5.90
CA SER A 80 0.69 14.62 5.10
C SER A 80 1.08 15.79 6.00
N ASP A 81 2.06 16.60 5.57
CA ASP A 81 2.39 17.89 6.20
C ASP A 81 1.62 19.06 5.59
N GLY A 82 0.54 18.77 4.86
CA GLY A 82 -0.26 19.75 4.12
C GLY A 82 0.28 20.09 2.73
N THR A 83 1.49 19.64 2.37
CA THR A 83 2.11 19.96 1.08
C THR A 83 2.56 18.73 0.29
N ALA A 84 3.03 17.69 0.97
CA ALA A 84 3.57 16.49 0.35
C ALA A 84 3.08 15.24 1.09
N PRO A 85 2.31 14.36 0.44
CA PRO A 85 1.89 13.13 1.08
C PRO A 85 3.06 12.13 1.17
N ARG A 86 3.06 11.35 2.24
CA ARG A 86 3.97 10.22 2.45
C ARG A 86 3.18 8.98 2.83
N LEU A 87 3.65 7.84 2.37
CA LEU A 87 3.16 6.53 2.80
C LEU A 87 4.24 5.84 3.62
N VAL A 88 3.87 5.33 4.79
CA VAL A 88 4.73 4.51 5.64
C VAL A 88 4.33 3.05 5.45
N VAL A 89 5.28 2.24 5.00
CA VAL A 89 5.03 0.86 4.56
C VAL A 89 6.04 -0.10 5.17
N GLU A 90 5.73 -1.40 5.08
CA GLU A 90 6.61 -2.45 5.59
C GLU A 90 8.01 -2.36 4.96
N PRO A 91 9.08 -2.54 5.76
CA PRO A 91 10.42 -2.69 5.23
C PRO A 91 10.61 -4.05 4.56
N LEU A 92 11.08 -4.04 3.33
CA LEU A 92 11.42 -5.25 2.56
C LEU A 92 12.91 -5.53 2.56
N ALA A 93 13.29 -6.78 2.30
CA ALA A 93 14.67 -7.23 2.47
C ALA A 93 15.56 -6.81 1.29
N VAL A 94 15.14 -7.09 0.05
CA VAL A 94 15.98 -6.85 -1.14
C VAL A 94 15.13 -6.60 -2.38
N GLY A 95 15.63 -5.73 -3.28
CA GLY A 95 15.02 -5.53 -4.59
C GLY A 95 15.39 -6.65 -5.56
N LEU A 96 14.45 -7.02 -6.44
CA LEU A 96 14.72 -8.03 -7.46
C LEU A 96 15.87 -7.66 -8.41
N PRO A 97 16.05 -6.40 -8.87
CA PRO A 97 17.19 -6.05 -9.74
C PRO A 97 18.54 -6.33 -9.07
N GLU A 98 18.67 -5.94 -7.80
CA GLU A 98 19.87 -6.20 -7.00
C GLU A 98 20.11 -7.70 -6.85
N LEU A 99 19.07 -8.47 -6.53
CA LEU A 99 19.19 -9.92 -6.36
C LEU A 99 19.55 -10.64 -7.67
N LEU A 100 19.07 -10.14 -8.82
CA LEU A 100 19.41 -10.64 -10.17
C LEU A 100 20.86 -10.33 -10.57
N GLU A 101 21.50 -9.34 -9.95
CA GLU A 101 22.89 -8.94 -10.21
C GLU A 101 23.88 -9.62 -9.28
N ARG A 102 23.50 -9.85 -8.02
CA ARG A 102 24.41 -10.34 -6.98
C ARG A 102 24.79 -11.81 -7.11
N ARG A 103 24.03 -12.62 -7.86
CA ARG A 103 24.25 -14.07 -7.96
C ARG A 103 23.70 -14.68 -9.23
N ALA A 104 24.14 -15.90 -9.53
CA ALA A 104 23.46 -16.77 -10.49
C ALA A 104 22.12 -17.27 -9.92
N TRP A 105 21.15 -17.46 -10.80
CA TRP A 105 19.81 -17.95 -10.47
C TRP A 105 19.59 -19.36 -11.01
N ALA A 106 19.10 -20.26 -10.15
CA ALA A 106 18.65 -21.56 -10.60
C ALA A 106 17.27 -21.41 -11.29
N PRO A 107 16.98 -22.20 -12.35
CA PRO A 107 15.67 -22.17 -13.01
C PRO A 107 14.49 -22.36 -12.05
N GLY A 108 14.62 -23.25 -11.06
CA GLY A 108 13.59 -23.47 -10.05
C GLY A 108 13.29 -22.26 -9.16
N GLU A 109 14.29 -21.44 -8.85
CA GLU A 109 14.08 -20.21 -8.07
C GLU A 109 13.33 -19.16 -8.89
N ALA A 110 13.66 -19.05 -10.18
CA ALA A 110 12.95 -18.17 -11.10
C ALA A 110 11.48 -18.60 -11.26
N VAL A 111 11.20 -19.92 -11.35
CA VAL A 111 9.82 -20.45 -11.35
C VAL A 111 9.08 -20.06 -10.07
N THR A 112 9.68 -20.25 -8.89
CA THR A 112 9.05 -19.88 -7.62
C THR A 112 8.79 -18.38 -7.51
N LEU A 113 9.75 -17.54 -7.91
CA LEU A 113 9.59 -16.09 -7.96
C LEU A 113 8.45 -15.69 -8.89
N LEU A 114 8.48 -16.16 -10.15
CA LEU A 114 7.50 -15.79 -11.17
C LEU A 114 6.10 -16.30 -10.84
N ALA A 115 5.99 -17.46 -10.20
CA ALA A 115 4.71 -17.97 -9.70
C ALA A 115 4.16 -17.08 -8.59
N GLY A 116 4.99 -16.71 -7.60
CA GLY A 116 4.61 -15.79 -6.53
C GLY A 116 4.21 -14.40 -7.04
N VAL A 117 4.92 -13.87 -8.04
CA VAL A 117 4.56 -12.61 -8.70
C VAL A 117 3.24 -12.72 -9.45
N ARG A 118 2.98 -13.83 -10.16
CA ARG A 118 1.69 -14.02 -10.82
C ARG A 118 0.56 -14.06 -9.81
N GLU A 119 0.73 -14.78 -8.71
CA GLU A 119 -0.29 -14.83 -7.65
C GLU A 119 -0.57 -13.43 -7.09
N ALA A 120 0.46 -12.61 -6.93
CA ALA A 120 0.31 -11.21 -6.53
C ALA A 120 -0.52 -10.39 -7.56
N VAL A 121 -0.28 -10.58 -8.85
CA VAL A 121 -1.08 -9.95 -9.92
C VAL A 121 -2.52 -10.45 -9.89
N LEU A 122 -2.74 -11.75 -9.69
CA LEU A 122 -4.09 -12.32 -9.60
C LEU A 122 -4.85 -11.83 -8.37
N ALA A 123 -4.17 -11.62 -7.24
CA ALA A 123 -4.76 -11.02 -6.05
C ALA A 123 -5.16 -9.57 -6.28
N LEU A 124 -4.32 -8.75 -6.93
CA LEU A 124 -4.69 -7.40 -7.37
C LEU A 124 -5.94 -7.41 -8.26
N GLU A 125 -5.99 -8.31 -9.24
CA GLU A 125 -7.14 -8.44 -10.14
C GLU A 125 -8.43 -8.81 -9.39
N ARG A 126 -8.34 -9.69 -8.40
CA ARG A 126 -9.49 -10.04 -7.53
C ARG A 126 -9.96 -8.86 -6.70
N SER A 127 -9.05 -7.96 -6.32
CA SER A 127 -9.36 -6.74 -5.57
C SER A 127 -9.77 -5.54 -6.43
N GLY A 128 -9.93 -5.72 -7.75
CA GLY A 128 -10.42 -4.67 -8.65
C GLY A 128 -9.33 -3.84 -9.34
N PHE A 129 -8.06 -4.27 -9.31
CA PHE A 129 -6.94 -3.56 -9.93
C PHE A 129 -6.15 -4.43 -10.91
N ALA A 130 -5.53 -3.81 -11.90
CA ALA A 130 -4.59 -4.48 -12.79
C ALA A 130 -3.31 -3.62 -12.94
N PRO A 131 -2.11 -4.21 -12.84
CA PRO A 131 -0.87 -3.48 -13.11
C PRO A 131 -0.76 -3.19 -14.62
N ALA A 132 -0.54 -1.93 -14.99
CA ALA A 132 -0.26 -1.54 -16.38
C ALA A 132 1.23 -1.67 -16.76
N GLY A 133 2.10 -1.95 -15.78
CA GLY A 133 3.52 -2.19 -15.96
C GLY A 133 4.05 -3.12 -14.86
N LEU A 134 5.05 -3.93 -15.21
CA LEU A 134 5.69 -4.85 -14.28
C LEU A 134 7.14 -5.11 -14.73
N ALA A 135 8.06 -4.32 -14.19
CA ALA A 135 9.49 -4.47 -14.38
C ALA A 135 10.12 -5.17 -13.16
N PRO A 136 11.37 -5.66 -13.26
CA PRO A 136 12.09 -6.17 -12.09
C PRO A 136 12.13 -5.17 -10.93
N GLY A 137 12.25 -3.86 -11.21
CA GLY A 137 12.24 -2.80 -10.20
C GLY A 137 10.91 -2.64 -9.45
N ASP A 138 9.82 -3.24 -9.96
CA ASP A 138 8.51 -3.24 -9.31
C ASP A 138 8.33 -4.40 -8.32
N VAL A 139 9.35 -5.25 -8.16
CA VAL A 139 9.34 -6.42 -7.30
C VAL A 139 10.43 -6.34 -6.25
N MET A 140 10.05 -6.49 -5.00
CA MET A 140 10.96 -6.67 -3.86
C MET A 140 10.66 -7.99 -3.16
N LEU A 141 11.61 -8.52 -2.39
CA LEU A 141 11.42 -9.73 -1.61
C LEU A 141 11.41 -9.40 -0.12
N ASP A 142 10.52 -10.04 0.62
CA ASP A 142 10.57 -10.03 2.08
C ASP A 142 11.71 -10.93 2.60
N ARG A 143 11.90 -10.98 3.92
CA ARG A 143 12.98 -11.77 4.55
C ARG A 143 12.84 -13.28 4.34
N THR A 144 11.67 -13.77 3.92
CA THR A 144 11.39 -15.18 3.64
C THR A 144 11.59 -15.54 2.17
N GLY A 145 11.91 -14.55 1.32
CA GLY A 145 12.06 -14.75 -0.12
C GLY A 145 10.74 -14.70 -0.88
N ARG A 146 9.64 -14.24 -0.27
CA ARG A 146 8.38 -14.04 -0.98
C ARG A 146 8.39 -12.70 -1.71
N PRO A 147 7.99 -12.66 -3.00
CA PRO A 147 7.90 -11.41 -3.73
C PRO A 147 6.75 -10.53 -3.22
N ARG A 148 6.95 -9.22 -3.33
CA ARG A 148 5.98 -8.15 -3.06
C ARG A 148 5.99 -7.18 -4.24
N LEU A 149 4.82 -6.75 -4.66
CA LEU A 149 4.70 -5.74 -5.71
C LEU A 149 4.78 -4.34 -5.11
N ILE A 150 5.80 -3.59 -5.49
CA ILE A 150 6.02 -2.21 -5.04
C ILE A 150 5.67 -1.17 -6.12
N GLY A 151 5.61 -1.57 -7.39
CA GLY A 151 5.32 -0.72 -8.56
C GLY A 151 3.85 -0.33 -8.72
N LEU A 152 3.20 0.16 -7.66
CA LEU A 152 1.76 0.42 -7.63
C LEU A 152 1.35 1.72 -8.34
N GLY A 153 2.31 2.43 -8.92
CA GLY A 153 2.05 3.71 -9.57
C GLY A 153 1.39 3.65 -10.94
N ALA A 154 1.40 2.48 -11.55
CA ALA A 154 0.80 2.23 -12.86
C ALA A 154 -0.43 1.32 -12.74
N LEU A 155 -1.09 1.29 -11.59
CA LEU A 155 -2.34 0.54 -11.46
C LEU A 155 -3.44 1.13 -12.33
N SER A 156 -4.30 0.25 -12.83
CA SER A 156 -5.55 0.59 -13.50
C SER A 156 -6.70 -0.05 -12.75
N ARG A 157 -7.81 0.68 -12.64
CA ARG A 157 -9.03 0.17 -12.03
C ARG A 157 -9.78 -0.73 -13.03
N ILE A 158 -10.20 -1.90 -12.58
CA ILE A 158 -10.99 -2.85 -13.37
C ILE A 158 -12.36 -3.14 -12.74
N ASP A 159 -12.55 -2.88 -11.45
CA ASP A 159 -13.87 -2.86 -10.85
C ASP A 159 -14.67 -1.66 -11.36
N GLY A 160 -15.95 -1.86 -11.68
CA GLY A 160 -16.80 -0.82 -12.30
C GLY A 160 -16.44 -0.42 -13.73
N ALA A 161 -15.31 -0.89 -14.28
CA ALA A 161 -14.97 -0.69 -15.67
C ALA A 161 -15.88 -1.54 -16.58
N GLY A 162 -16.34 -0.96 -17.70
CA GLY A 162 -17.07 -1.72 -18.71
C GLY A 162 -16.26 -2.94 -19.18
N GLY A 163 -16.94 -4.01 -19.60
CA GLY A 163 -16.31 -5.30 -19.90
C GLY A 163 -15.11 -5.23 -20.84
N ALA A 164 -15.14 -4.34 -21.84
CA ALA A 164 -14.02 -4.14 -22.76
C ALA A 164 -12.78 -3.52 -22.10
N ALA A 165 -12.94 -2.50 -21.25
CA ALA A 165 -11.84 -1.84 -20.55
C ALA A 165 -11.20 -2.78 -19.52
N ALA A 166 -12.03 -3.54 -18.79
CA ALA A 166 -11.55 -4.52 -17.83
C ALA A 166 -10.80 -5.69 -18.52
N VAL A 167 -11.19 -6.06 -19.75
CA VAL A 167 -10.45 -7.04 -20.57
C VAL A 167 -9.11 -6.46 -21.02
N GLU A 168 -9.09 -5.20 -21.48
CA GLU A 168 -7.85 -4.58 -21.95
C GLU A 168 -6.82 -4.40 -20.84
N ALA A 169 -7.24 -3.99 -19.65
CA ALA A 169 -6.37 -3.91 -18.47
C ALA A 169 -5.77 -5.28 -18.09
N ARG A 170 -6.54 -6.36 -18.18
CA ARG A 170 -6.03 -7.73 -17.94
C ARG A 170 -5.05 -8.20 -19.01
N ARG A 171 -5.28 -7.82 -20.28
CA ARG A 171 -4.30 -8.07 -21.36
C ARG A 171 -2.98 -7.34 -21.10
N ALA A 172 -3.05 -6.07 -20.73
CA ALA A 172 -1.88 -5.26 -20.39
C ALA A 172 -1.11 -5.88 -19.21
N ALA A 173 -1.81 -6.33 -18.16
CA ALA A 173 -1.18 -7.01 -17.03
C ALA A 173 -0.47 -8.31 -17.44
N LEU A 174 -1.07 -9.14 -18.31
CA LEU A 174 -0.44 -10.36 -18.80
C LEU A 174 0.77 -10.09 -19.71
N GLN A 175 0.72 -9.01 -20.52
CA GLN A 175 1.86 -8.55 -21.32
C GLN A 175 3.01 -8.04 -20.44
N ALA A 176 2.70 -7.25 -19.41
CA ALA A 176 3.67 -6.78 -18.43
C ALA A 176 4.32 -7.97 -17.69
N TYR A 177 3.54 -8.97 -17.32
CA TYR A 177 4.05 -10.21 -16.75
C TYR A 177 4.97 -10.96 -17.72
N ALA A 178 4.62 -11.07 -19.01
CA ALA A 178 5.49 -11.67 -20.02
C ALA A 178 6.85 -10.95 -20.13
N ALA A 179 6.86 -9.61 -20.02
CA ALA A 179 8.09 -8.82 -20.01
C ALA A 179 8.96 -9.14 -18.78
N LEU A 180 8.35 -9.26 -17.60
CA LEU A 180 9.07 -9.70 -16.39
C LEU A 180 9.63 -11.12 -16.54
N VAL A 181 8.87 -12.07 -17.09
CA VAL A 181 9.34 -13.44 -17.37
C VAL A 181 10.61 -13.42 -18.23
N ARG A 182 10.65 -12.59 -19.28
CA ARG A 182 11.85 -12.44 -20.11
C ARG A 182 13.02 -11.85 -19.34
N ALA A 183 12.77 -10.80 -18.55
CA ALA A 183 13.82 -10.13 -17.77
C ALA A 183 14.46 -11.08 -16.74
N VAL A 184 13.66 -11.88 -16.04
CA VAL A 184 14.14 -12.91 -15.11
C VAL A 184 14.81 -14.06 -15.85
N GLY A 185 14.18 -14.57 -16.91
CA GLY A 185 14.72 -15.68 -17.71
C GLY A 185 16.07 -15.39 -18.37
N ALA A 186 16.34 -14.13 -18.71
CA ALA A 186 17.64 -13.69 -19.22
C ALA A 186 18.79 -13.84 -18.21
N ARG A 187 18.49 -14.03 -16.91
CA ARG A 187 19.47 -14.21 -15.83
C ARG A 187 19.62 -15.68 -15.39
N VAL A 188 18.99 -16.61 -16.10
CA VAL A 188 18.98 -18.04 -15.79
C VAL A 188 19.69 -18.84 -16.90
N PRO A 189 20.45 -19.91 -16.59
CA PRO A 189 21.18 -20.70 -17.59
C PRO A 189 20.33 -21.31 -18.73
N ASP A 190 19.03 -21.54 -18.51
CA ASP A 190 18.09 -22.06 -19.53
C ASP A 190 17.06 -20.99 -19.95
N SER A 191 17.55 -19.93 -20.59
CA SER A 191 16.72 -18.79 -21.01
C SER A 191 15.66 -19.14 -22.06
N ARG A 192 15.80 -20.25 -22.80
CA ARG A 192 14.86 -20.66 -23.86
C ARG A 192 13.53 -21.14 -23.29
N ALA A 193 13.53 -21.90 -22.21
CA ALA A 193 12.29 -22.35 -21.58
C ALA A 193 11.45 -21.16 -21.06
N PHE A 194 12.10 -20.16 -20.45
CA PHE A 194 11.44 -18.92 -20.04
C PHE A 194 10.97 -18.06 -21.21
N ALA A 195 11.71 -18.02 -22.33
CA ALA A 195 11.24 -17.37 -23.55
C ALA A 195 9.93 -18.01 -24.06
N GLY A 196 9.85 -19.34 -24.04
CA GLY A 196 8.62 -20.07 -24.38
C GLY A 196 7.42 -19.72 -23.50
N LEU A 197 7.64 -19.57 -22.19
CA LEU A 197 6.61 -19.11 -21.24
C LEU A 197 6.17 -17.67 -21.52
N ALA A 198 7.12 -16.75 -21.74
CA ALA A 198 6.80 -15.37 -22.08
C ALA A 198 5.99 -15.27 -23.39
N ASP A 199 6.37 -16.03 -24.42
CA ASP A 199 5.66 -16.05 -25.70
C ASP A 199 4.26 -16.68 -25.55
N TRP A 200 4.10 -17.66 -24.65
CA TRP A 200 2.77 -18.17 -24.30
C TRP A 200 1.91 -17.07 -23.68
N CYS A 201 2.41 -16.32 -22.69
CA CYS A 201 1.69 -15.20 -22.08
C CYS A 201 1.27 -14.15 -23.12
N GLU A 202 2.16 -13.79 -24.05
CA GLU A 202 1.85 -12.83 -25.11
C GLU A 202 0.79 -13.34 -26.09
N ARG A 203 0.85 -14.62 -26.50
CA ARG A 203 -0.17 -15.22 -27.36
C ARG A 203 -1.52 -15.24 -26.66
N SER A 204 -1.56 -15.62 -25.39
CA SER A 204 -2.78 -15.61 -24.57
C SER A 204 -3.34 -14.19 -24.44
N ALA A 205 -2.50 -13.17 -24.24
CA ALA A 205 -2.95 -11.77 -24.20
C ALA A 205 -3.55 -11.29 -25.53
N ARG A 206 -3.09 -11.81 -26.66
CA ARG A 206 -3.60 -11.45 -28.00
C ARG A 206 -4.79 -12.30 -28.46
N SER A 207 -5.20 -13.33 -27.70
CA SER A 207 -6.26 -14.25 -28.10
C SER A 207 -7.61 -13.53 -28.25
N ARG A 208 -8.43 -14.02 -29.18
CA ARG A 208 -9.78 -13.53 -29.44
C ARG A 208 -10.75 -14.72 -29.55
N PRO A 209 -11.72 -14.88 -28.62
CA PRO A 209 -11.92 -14.04 -27.42
C PRO A 209 -10.73 -14.14 -26.44
N PHE A 210 -10.55 -13.09 -25.63
CA PHE A 210 -9.61 -13.16 -24.50
C PHE A 210 -10.23 -14.07 -23.44
N ALA A 211 -9.55 -15.17 -23.14
CA ALA A 211 -9.97 -16.11 -22.11
C ALA A 211 -8.84 -16.23 -21.09
N ARG A 212 -9.18 -16.01 -19.82
CA ARG A 212 -8.27 -16.25 -18.71
C ARG A 212 -8.21 -17.76 -18.47
N ASP A 213 -7.01 -18.33 -18.58
CA ASP A 213 -6.75 -19.75 -18.31
C ASP A 213 -5.58 -19.87 -17.32
N ASP A 214 -5.88 -19.65 -16.05
CA ASP A 214 -4.88 -19.69 -14.97
C ASP A 214 -4.30 -21.11 -14.81
N ALA A 215 -5.11 -22.14 -15.05
CA ALA A 215 -4.67 -23.53 -14.97
C ALA A 215 -3.65 -23.85 -16.08
N ALA A 216 -3.84 -23.34 -17.30
CA ALA A 216 -2.85 -23.48 -18.36
C ALA A 216 -1.58 -22.68 -18.07
N TRP A 217 -1.70 -21.48 -17.50
CA TRP A 217 -0.53 -20.72 -17.04
C TRP A 217 0.25 -21.50 -15.98
N GLU A 218 -0.43 -22.06 -14.99
CA GLU A 218 0.18 -22.83 -13.89
C GLU A 218 0.96 -24.04 -14.42
N ARG A 219 0.33 -24.81 -15.32
CA ARG A 219 1.01 -25.91 -16.03
C ARG A 219 2.22 -25.42 -16.82
N ALA A 220 2.10 -24.28 -17.51
CA ALA A 220 3.18 -23.74 -18.33
C ALA A 220 4.39 -23.28 -17.49
N VAL A 221 4.16 -22.60 -16.36
CA VAL A 221 5.25 -22.13 -15.50
C VAL A 221 5.96 -23.29 -14.79
N PHE A 222 5.22 -24.30 -14.31
CA PHE A 222 5.82 -25.46 -13.65
C PHE A 222 6.44 -26.49 -14.60
N ALA A 223 6.12 -26.43 -15.90
CA ALA A 223 6.81 -27.20 -16.92
C ALA A 223 8.23 -26.67 -17.20
N VAL A 224 8.56 -25.42 -16.84
CA VAL A 224 9.88 -24.83 -17.09
C VAL A 224 10.95 -25.47 -16.21
N ALA A 225 10.69 -25.61 -14.91
CA ALA A 225 11.60 -26.22 -13.96
C ALA A 225 10.87 -26.59 -12.66
N VAL A 226 11.43 -27.53 -11.90
CA VAL A 226 10.95 -27.86 -10.55
C VAL A 226 11.15 -26.65 -9.63
N PRO A 227 10.10 -26.16 -8.93
CA PRO A 227 10.19 -25.02 -8.01
C PRO A 227 11.26 -25.21 -6.92
N ARG A 228 12.00 -24.14 -6.61
CA ARG A 228 12.99 -24.12 -5.53
C ARG A 228 12.87 -22.83 -4.70
N PRO A 229 13.09 -22.87 -3.37
CA PRO A 229 13.04 -21.67 -2.54
C PRO A 229 14.00 -20.58 -3.05
N VAL A 230 13.54 -19.32 -3.05
CA VAL A 230 14.36 -18.19 -3.47
C VAL A 230 15.34 -17.83 -2.35
N VAL A 231 16.63 -17.96 -2.62
CA VAL A 231 17.68 -17.66 -1.64
C VAL A 231 18.07 -16.18 -1.71
N LEU A 232 18.04 -15.48 -0.57
CA LEU A 232 18.33 -14.04 -0.47
C LEU A 232 19.81 -13.71 -0.24
N ALA A 233 20.53 -14.58 0.45
CA ALA A 233 21.97 -14.48 0.67
C ALA A 233 22.60 -15.83 0.34
N PRO A 234 23.76 -15.88 -0.36
CA PRO A 234 24.51 -17.12 -0.43
C PRO A 234 24.76 -17.59 1.00
N ALA A 235 24.40 -18.83 1.32
CA ALA A 235 24.75 -19.42 2.61
C ALA A 235 26.25 -19.19 2.81
N ALA A 236 26.63 -18.58 3.93
CA ALA A 236 28.04 -18.45 4.28
C ALA A 236 28.63 -19.87 4.21
N GLU A 237 29.54 -20.09 3.26
CA GLU A 237 30.28 -21.35 3.15
C GLU A 237 31.02 -21.53 4.48
N GLY A 238 30.48 -22.39 5.36
CA GLY A 238 31.01 -22.55 6.71
C GLY A 238 30.03 -23.06 7.78
N SER A 239 28.73 -23.15 7.52
CA SER A 239 27.80 -23.85 8.43
C SER A 239 27.49 -25.25 7.90
N THR A 240 28.43 -26.17 8.08
CA THR A 240 28.08 -27.60 8.15
C THR A 240 27.32 -27.83 9.44
N ASP A 241 26.01 -27.61 9.40
CA ASP A 241 25.09 -28.36 10.24
C ASP A 241 23.97 -28.84 9.34
N ALA A 242 24.20 -30.05 8.82
CA ALA A 242 23.18 -30.85 8.17
C ALA A 242 22.20 -31.31 9.25
N THR A 243 21.12 -30.55 9.47
CA THR A 243 19.94 -31.15 10.11
C THR A 243 19.14 -31.86 9.04
N GLU A 244 19.57 -33.11 8.84
CA GLU A 244 18.80 -34.18 8.25
C GLU A 244 17.41 -34.22 8.91
N THR A 245 16.38 -34.08 8.08
CA THR A 245 14.97 -34.18 8.47
C THR A 245 14.67 -35.58 8.99
N ALA A 246 14.46 -35.72 10.29
CA ALA A 246 13.81 -36.87 10.89
C ALA A 246 12.33 -36.54 11.21
N PRO A 247 11.41 -37.50 11.09
CA PRO A 247 9.98 -37.26 11.14
C PRO A 247 9.48 -37.00 12.57
N LEU A 248 8.44 -36.17 12.64
CA LEU A 248 7.75 -35.70 13.83
C LEU A 248 7.08 -36.87 14.57
N ASP A 249 7.63 -37.25 15.74
CA ASP A 249 6.88 -37.96 16.77
C ASP A 249 7.33 -37.57 18.18
N ALA A 250 6.33 -37.10 18.94
CA ALA A 250 6.18 -37.06 20.40
C ALA A 250 7.10 -36.21 21.31
N ALA A 251 6.37 -35.47 22.17
CA ALA A 251 6.60 -35.17 23.58
C ALA A 251 7.37 -33.89 23.95
N ILE A 252 6.57 -32.99 24.55
CA ILE A 252 6.95 -31.89 25.43
C ILE A 252 7.80 -32.43 26.58
N ASP A 253 8.94 -31.79 26.86
CA ASP A 253 9.41 -31.67 28.25
C ASP A 253 10.00 -30.28 28.49
N VAL A 254 9.51 -29.65 29.56
CA VAL A 254 9.88 -28.31 30.03
C VAL A 254 10.98 -28.49 31.05
N ARG A 255 12.15 -27.89 30.82
CA ARG A 255 13.08 -27.57 31.91
C ARG A 255 13.75 -26.21 31.68
N ALA A 256 13.51 -25.35 32.66
CA ALA A 256 14.20 -24.10 32.89
C ALA A 256 15.65 -24.38 33.33
N GLU A 257 16.59 -23.58 32.83
CA GLU A 257 17.78 -23.21 33.60
C GLU A 257 18.25 -21.81 33.17
N GLU A 258 18.44 -20.99 34.19
CA GLU A 258 18.88 -19.60 34.12
C GLU A 258 20.40 -19.49 34.00
N SER A 259 20.82 -18.30 33.54
CA SER A 259 22.02 -17.57 33.95
C SER A 259 23.20 -17.55 32.96
N GLY A 260 23.62 -16.33 32.61
CA GLY A 260 24.87 -16.09 31.90
C GLY A 260 24.92 -14.76 31.15
N ALA A 261 24.85 -13.64 31.87
CA ALA A 261 25.11 -12.31 31.32
C ALA A 261 26.56 -12.19 30.80
N ALA A 262 26.71 -11.75 29.54
CA ALA A 262 27.92 -11.08 29.06
C ALA A 262 27.55 -10.08 27.96
N ALA A 263 27.82 -8.81 28.26
CA ALA A 263 27.67 -7.65 27.41
C ALA A 263 28.65 -7.68 26.22
N GLY A 264 28.29 -6.99 25.14
CA GLY A 264 29.28 -6.53 24.16
C GLY A 264 28.76 -6.38 22.74
N SER A 265 28.30 -5.17 22.40
CA SER A 265 28.43 -4.54 21.07
C SER A 265 28.49 -5.47 19.84
N GLY A 266 27.35 -5.77 19.22
CA GLY A 266 27.36 -6.57 17.99
C GLY A 266 26.19 -6.42 17.03
N ARG A 267 25.23 -5.51 17.28
CA ARG A 267 23.95 -5.49 16.53
C ARG A 267 23.73 -4.28 15.63
N THR A 268 24.62 -3.30 15.63
CA THR A 268 24.55 -2.12 14.74
C THR A 268 25.34 -2.27 13.43
N ALA A 269 26.20 -3.31 13.31
CA ALA A 269 27.06 -3.50 12.15
C ALA A 269 26.43 -4.31 10.99
N ALA A 270 25.30 -4.99 11.20
CA ALA A 270 24.71 -5.88 10.20
C ALA A 270 23.89 -5.15 9.10
N TRP A 271 23.56 -3.87 9.28
CA TRP A 271 22.68 -3.12 8.36
C TRP A 271 23.39 -1.99 7.58
N ALA A 272 24.63 -1.66 7.97
CA ALA A 272 25.42 -0.58 7.39
C ALA A 272 26.03 -0.90 6.01
N GLY A 273 26.03 -2.18 5.59
CA GLY A 273 26.63 -2.61 4.33
C GLY A 273 25.71 -2.73 3.12
N ILE A 274 24.40 -2.49 3.26
CA ILE A 274 23.42 -2.99 2.26
C ILE A 274 23.06 -2.02 1.13
N LEU A 275 23.19 -0.70 1.26
CA LEU A 275 22.92 0.20 0.11
C LEU A 275 23.82 1.44 0.20
N GLN A 276 24.90 1.45 -0.57
CA GLN A 276 25.70 2.65 -0.82
C GLN A 276 25.32 3.22 -2.18
N VAL A 277 24.68 4.39 -2.19
CA VAL A 277 24.52 5.25 -3.36
C VAL A 277 25.14 6.61 -3.00
N PRO A 278 25.86 7.28 -3.93
CA PRO A 278 26.69 8.46 -3.60
C PRO A 278 25.89 9.66 -3.05
N GLU A 279 26.38 10.24 -1.95
CA GLU A 279 25.76 11.36 -1.21
C GLU A 279 25.62 12.65 -2.04
N GLU A 280 26.46 12.84 -3.07
CA GLU A 280 26.53 14.10 -3.85
C GLU A 280 25.26 14.41 -4.66
N SER A 281 24.36 13.43 -4.83
CA SER A 281 23.06 13.62 -5.50
C SER A 281 21.93 14.06 -4.55
N ALA A 282 22.16 14.06 -3.23
CA ALA A 282 21.15 14.37 -2.22
C ALA A 282 20.91 15.88 -2.06
N GLU A 283 21.98 16.64 -1.92
CA GLU A 283 21.91 18.09 -1.64
C GLU A 283 21.36 18.90 -2.83
N ALA A 284 21.51 18.40 -4.05
CA ALA A 284 21.01 19.07 -5.26
C ALA A 284 19.48 19.02 -5.38
N TRP A 285 18.84 18.01 -4.77
CA TRP A 285 17.39 17.84 -4.79
C TRP A 285 16.70 18.43 -3.56
N GLU A 286 17.35 18.45 -2.38
CA GLU A 286 16.87 19.21 -1.23
C GLU A 286 16.73 20.70 -1.57
N ARG A 287 17.72 21.27 -2.28
CA ARG A 287 17.63 22.64 -2.82
C ARG A 287 16.59 22.83 -3.93
N ALA A 288 16.13 21.78 -4.58
CA ALA A 288 15.10 21.84 -5.62
C ALA A 288 13.68 21.73 -5.04
N LEU A 289 13.54 21.15 -3.84
CA LEU A 289 12.28 21.09 -3.10
C LEU A 289 12.01 22.41 -2.34
N ASP A 290 13.07 23.09 -1.87
CA ASP A 290 12.94 24.42 -1.23
C ASP A 290 12.92 25.60 -2.22
N GLY A 291 13.37 25.39 -3.46
CA GLY A 291 13.51 26.44 -4.47
C GLY A 291 12.49 26.33 -5.60
N GLY A 292 11.43 27.13 -5.53
CA GLY A 292 10.33 27.19 -6.51
C GLY A 292 10.75 27.03 -7.98
N ILE A 293 10.15 26.03 -8.63
CA ILE A 293 10.37 25.54 -10.01
C ILE A 293 10.18 26.63 -11.11
N ALA A 294 9.69 27.82 -10.75
CA ALA A 294 9.43 28.93 -11.66
C ALA A 294 10.67 29.46 -12.41
N GLY A 295 11.87 29.32 -11.84
CA GLY A 295 13.11 29.82 -12.46
C GLY A 295 13.60 28.99 -13.66
N ARG A 296 13.47 27.66 -13.60
CA ARG A 296 14.02 26.75 -14.62
C ARG A 296 13.10 26.59 -15.83
N ILE A 297 11.78 26.74 -15.63
CA ILE A 297 10.79 26.70 -16.72
C ILE A 297 10.96 27.91 -17.67
N ARG A 298 11.34 29.11 -17.18
CA ARG A 298 11.58 30.28 -18.05
C ARG A 298 12.82 30.16 -18.93
N ALA A 299 13.84 29.42 -18.49
CA ALA A 299 15.06 29.21 -19.28
C ALA A 299 14.84 28.20 -20.42
N ALA A 300 14.10 27.12 -20.16
CA ALA A 300 13.80 26.10 -21.18
C ALA A 300 12.83 26.59 -22.27
N ILE A 301 11.92 27.52 -21.92
CA ILE A 301 10.91 28.05 -22.86
C ILE A 301 11.49 29.07 -23.87
N ARG A 302 12.68 29.63 -23.67
CA ARG A 302 13.29 30.56 -24.66
C ARG A 302 13.95 29.86 -25.85
N VAL A 303 14.36 28.60 -25.71
CA VAL A 303 15.18 27.91 -26.73
C VAL A 303 14.35 27.22 -27.83
N ARG A 304 13.04 27.00 -27.63
CA ARG A 304 12.18 26.26 -28.58
C ARG A 304 10.94 27.02 -29.12
N ARG A 305 10.95 28.35 -29.15
CA ARG A 305 9.76 29.15 -29.56
C ARG A 305 9.38 29.11 -31.04
N ARG A 306 10.28 28.75 -31.97
CA ARG A 306 9.99 28.82 -33.42
C ARG A 306 9.10 27.69 -33.97
N PRO A 307 9.23 26.41 -33.55
CA PRO A 307 8.36 25.36 -34.08
C PRO A 307 6.97 25.28 -33.40
N ILE A 308 6.82 25.75 -32.15
CA ILE A 308 5.56 25.64 -31.39
C ILE A 308 4.51 26.67 -31.86
N ALA A 309 4.94 27.85 -32.29
CA ALA A 309 4.04 28.90 -32.78
C ALA A 309 3.29 28.49 -34.06
N VAL A 310 3.88 27.64 -34.90
CA VAL A 310 3.27 27.16 -36.15
C VAL A 310 2.20 26.08 -35.87
N GLY A 311 2.42 25.22 -34.87
CA GLY A 311 1.43 24.20 -34.46
C GLY A 311 0.19 24.79 -33.79
N ALA A 312 0.35 25.84 -32.98
CA ALA A 312 -0.77 26.50 -32.31
C ALA A 312 -1.73 27.22 -33.29
N ALA A 313 -1.20 27.76 -34.40
CA ALA A 313 -2.02 28.42 -35.41
C ALA A 313 -2.90 27.43 -36.20
N VAL A 314 -2.41 26.21 -36.45
CA VAL A 314 -3.17 25.17 -37.16
C VAL A 314 -4.29 24.59 -36.28
N ALA A 315 -4.03 24.38 -34.98
CA ALA A 315 -5.02 23.88 -34.04
C ALA A 315 -6.16 24.89 -33.78
N ALA A 316 -5.83 26.18 -33.66
CA ALA A 316 -6.84 27.22 -33.47
C ALA A 316 -7.78 27.36 -34.69
N SER A 317 -7.24 27.16 -35.90
CA SER A 317 -8.03 27.23 -37.15
C SER A 317 -9.01 26.05 -37.27
N GLY A 318 -8.62 24.86 -36.82
CA GLY A 318 -9.49 23.68 -36.81
C GLY A 318 -10.63 23.79 -35.78
N LEU A 319 -10.36 24.39 -34.62
CA LEU A 319 -11.36 24.56 -33.57
C LEU A 319 -12.45 25.58 -33.95
N VAL A 320 -12.08 26.67 -34.64
CA VAL A 320 -13.04 27.66 -35.13
C VAL A 320 -13.94 27.06 -36.23
N LEU A 321 -13.40 26.19 -37.08
CA LEU A 321 -14.18 25.50 -38.11
C LEU A 321 -15.15 24.46 -37.52
N ALA A 322 -14.78 23.81 -36.42
CA ALA A 322 -15.64 22.84 -35.73
C ALA A 322 -16.81 23.51 -34.99
N LEU A 323 -16.61 24.74 -34.48
CA LEU A 323 -17.63 25.48 -33.73
C LEU A 323 -18.69 26.16 -34.60
N THR A 324 -18.45 26.36 -35.90
CA THR A 324 -19.44 26.99 -36.81
C THR A 324 -20.43 26.01 -37.43
N LEU A 325 -20.25 24.69 -37.23
CA LEU A 325 -21.02 23.65 -37.92
C LEU A 325 -22.04 22.90 -37.04
N LEU A 326 -22.21 23.26 -35.76
CA LEU A 326 -23.20 22.61 -34.88
C LEU A 326 -24.44 23.50 -34.66
N PRO A 327 -25.65 23.07 -35.08
CA PRO A 327 -26.90 23.74 -34.72
C PRO A 327 -27.32 23.40 -33.27
N PRO A 328 -27.93 24.33 -32.52
CA PRO A 328 -28.32 24.09 -31.13
C PRO A 328 -29.57 23.21 -31.03
N SER A 329 -29.49 22.17 -30.20
CA SER A 329 -30.63 21.34 -29.80
C SER A 329 -31.32 21.97 -28.59
N VAL A 330 -32.60 22.29 -28.73
CA VAL A 330 -33.48 22.72 -27.63
C VAL A 330 -33.94 21.48 -26.88
N HIS A 331 -33.81 21.43 -25.56
CA HIS A 331 -34.45 20.41 -24.71
C HIS A 331 -35.34 21.10 -23.67
N ALA A 332 -36.57 20.60 -23.61
CA ALA A 332 -37.68 21.09 -22.82
C ALA A 332 -37.67 20.51 -21.39
N ASP A 333 -38.15 21.31 -20.45
CA ASP A 333 -38.48 20.93 -19.08
C ASP A 333 -39.64 19.92 -19.02
N GLY A 334 -39.57 18.98 -18.07
CA GLY A 334 -40.62 18.01 -17.77
C GLY A 334 -40.52 17.46 -16.35
N ALA A 335 -41.63 17.52 -15.61
CA ALA A 335 -41.79 17.39 -14.17
C ALA A 335 -41.73 15.95 -13.58
N ALA A 336 -41.40 15.92 -12.27
CA ALA A 336 -41.87 15.10 -11.14
C ALA A 336 -42.63 13.76 -11.33
N GLU A 337 -42.28 12.76 -10.50
CA GLU A 337 -43.26 11.91 -9.76
C GLU A 337 -42.62 11.06 -8.63
N ASP A 338 -43.41 10.86 -7.57
CA ASP A 338 -43.18 10.13 -6.31
C ASP A 338 -43.16 8.59 -6.43
N GLY A 339 -42.61 7.87 -5.45
CA GLY A 339 -42.81 6.41 -5.32
C GLY A 339 -42.08 5.66 -4.20
N THR A 340 -42.64 5.71 -2.98
CA THR A 340 -42.93 4.64 -2.00
C THR A 340 -41.96 3.45 -1.74
N ALA A 341 -41.66 3.26 -0.44
CA ALA A 341 -40.96 2.12 0.19
C ALA A 341 -41.75 0.79 0.21
N PRO A 342 -41.11 -0.34 0.63
CA PRO A 342 -41.56 -0.96 1.89
C PRO A 342 -40.44 -1.56 2.77
N SER A 343 -40.81 -1.83 4.02
CA SER A 343 -40.01 -2.40 5.12
C SER A 343 -40.21 -3.91 5.34
N ALA A 344 -39.29 -4.44 6.15
CA ALA A 344 -39.37 -5.55 7.13
C ALA A 344 -38.90 -6.96 6.68
N THR A 345 -38.31 -7.86 7.50
CA THR A 345 -37.65 -7.90 8.83
C THR A 345 -37.22 -9.38 9.05
N GLY A 346 -36.13 -9.65 9.81
CA GLY A 346 -35.94 -10.88 10.63
C GLY A 346 -34.66 -11.67 10.33
N ALA A 347 -33.56 -11.64 11.10
CA ALA A 347 -33.29 -11.94 12.53
C ALA A 347 -32.95 -13.43 12.83
N ALA A 348 -31.74 -13.67 13.36
CA ALA A 348 -31.39 -14.76 14.28
C ALA A 348 -30.11 -14.37 15.06
N ALA A 349 -30.01 -14.81 16.32
CA ALA A 349 -29.24 -14.20 17.39
C ALA A 349 -28.00 -14.99 17.84
N GLY A 350 -27.12 -14.29 18.56
CA GLY A 350 -26.13 -14.81 19.52
C GLY A 350 -25.67 -13.62 20.37
N GLY A 351 -25.92 -13.64 21.68
CA GLY A 351 -25.89 -12.47 22.55
C GLY A 351 -24.60 -12.24 23.35
N ASP A 352 -24.45 -11.00 23.84
CA ASP A 352 -23.75 -10.63 25.07
C ASP A 352 -24.18 -9.21 25.52
N GLY A 353 -24.55 -9.06 26.81
CA GLY A 353 -24.58 -7.78 27.55
C GLY A 353 -25.79 -6.81 27.34
N PRO A 354 -26.54 -6.42 28.41
CA PRO A 354 -27.69 -5.51 28.32
C PRO A 354 -27.34 -4.01 28.11
N ALA A 355 -26.09 -3.67 27.76
CA ALA A 355 -25.67 -2.29 27.49
C ALA A 355 -25.27 -2.03 26.01
N ASP A 356 -25.28 -3.07 25.16
CA ASP A 356 -24.65 -3.04 23.83
C ASP A 356 -25.65 -3.05 22.66
N ALA A 357 -26.95 -3.16 22.94
CA ALA A 357 -27.97 -3.51 21.94
C ALA A 357 -28.62 -2.31 21.22
N ASP A 358 -28.41 -1.08 21.67
CA ASP A 358 -29.18 0.09 21.19
C ASP A 358 -28.36 1.11 20.38
N TRP A 359 -27.08 0.83 20.13
CA TRP A 359 -26.27 1.70 19.28
C TRP A 359 -26.47 1.37 17.80
N ALA A 360 -26.97 2.33 17.03
CA ALA A 360 -27.10 2.24 15.58
C ALA A 360 -25.88 2.85 14.88
N ARG A 361 -25.28 2.10 13.95
CA ARG A 361 -24.19 2.58 13.12
C ARG A 361 -24.66 3.76 12.25
N PRO A 362 -23.87 4.85 12.11
CA PRO A 362 -24.22 5.95 11.22
C PRO A 362 -24.38 5.46 9.77
N GLY A 363 -25.52 5.76 9.14
CA GLY A 363 -25.81 5.36 7.76
C GLY A 363 -24.90 6.04 6.74
N PRO A 364 -24.84 5.55 5.48
CA PRO A 364 -23.87 6.02 4.48
C PRO A 364 -24.07 7.49 4.06
N GLU A 365 -25.28 8.03 4.23
CA GLU A 365 -25.63 9.42 3.93
C GLU A 365 -25.31 10.40 5.07
N ALA A 366 -24.87 9.91 6.24
CA ALA A 366 -24.50 10.77 7.36
C ALA A 366 -23.26 11.63 7.04
N ASP A 367 -23.21 12.85 7.60
CA ASP A 367 -22.01 13.69 7.53
C ASP A 367 -20.81 12.95 8.14
N ALA A 368 -19.68 12.95 7.44
CA ALA A 368 -18.47 12.28 7.86
C ALA A 368 -17.92 12.77 9.21
N ALA A 369 -18.02 14.07 9.53
CA ALA A 369 -17.55 14.60 10.81
C ALA A 369 -18.41 14.08 11.97
N GLU A 370 -19.72 14.09 11.78
CA GLU A 370 -20.67 13.59 12.77
C GLU A 370 -20.60 12.07 12.93
N ALA A 371 -20.46 11.34 11.81
CA ALA A 371 -20.24 9.90 11.83
C ALA A 371 -18.95 9.54 12.56
N ALA A 372 -17.86 10.28 12.33
CA ALA A 372 -16.61 10.08 13.04
C ALA A 372 -16.74 10.31 14.54
N ARG A 373 -17.43 11.39 14.96
CA ARG A 373 -17.71 11.66 16.37
C ARG A 373 -18.44 10.49 17.04
N LEU A 374 -19.55 10.02 16.43
CA LEU A 374 -20.35 8.91 16.96
C LEU A 374 -19.55 7.60 17.05
N LEU A 375 -18.72 7.31 16.06
CA LEU A 375 -17.86 6.13 16.05
C LEU A 375 -16.78 6.18 17.14
N LEU A 376 -16.15 7.34 17.36
CA LEU A 376 -15.13 7.52 18.39
C LEU A 376 -15.72 7.40 19.81
N GLU A 377 -16.89 8.00 20.04
CA GLU A 377 -17.63 7.86 21.31
C GLU A 377 -18.00 6.40 21.58
N GLN A 378 -18.51 5.69 20.56
CA GLN A 378 -18.88 4.30 20.72
C GLN A 378 -17.66 3.41 20.94
N ARG A 379 -16.55 3.64 20.23
CA ARG A 379 -15.28 2.92 20.48
C ARG A 379 -14.84 3.06 21.93
N ALA A 380 -14.88 4.28 22.49
CA ALA A 380 -14.52 4.51 23.89
C ALA A 380 -15.43 3.72 24.85
N ARG A 381 -16.74 3.63 24.56
CA ARG A 381 -17.68 2.78 25.32
C ARG A 381 -17.37 1.30 25.19
N CYS A 382 -17.06 0.80 23.98
CA CYS A 382 -16.70 -0.60 23.75
C CYS A 382 -15.45 -1.00 24.54
N LEU A 383 -14.44 -0.13 24.59
CA LEU A 383 -13.22 -0.36 25.37
C LEU A 383 -13.50 -0.36 26.87
N ALA A 384 -14.32 0.59 27.35
CA ALA A 384 -14.72 0.68 28.75
C ALA A 384 -15.56 -0.52 29.22
N SER A 385 -16.41 -1.09 28.36
CA SER A 385 -17.19 -2.30 28.64
C SER A 385 -16.44 -3.61 28.34
N ALA A 386 -15.22 -3.53 27.80
CA ALA A 386 -14.43 -4.65 27.34
C ALA A 386 -15.17 -5.60 26.36
N SER A 387 -15.97 -5.03 25.45
CA SER A 387 -16.78 -5.80 24.50
C SER A 387 -16.10 -5.94 23.13
N GLU A 388 -15.63 -7.15 22.80
CA GLU A 388 -15.05 -7.47 21.48
C GLU A 388 -16.09 -7.29 20.35
N SER A 389 -17.32 -7.78 20.56
CA SER A 389 -18.40 -7.68 19.55
C SER A 389 -18.83 -6.24 19.26
N CYS A 390 -18.74 -5.34 20.26
CA CYS A 390 -18.97 -3.91 20.08
C CYS A 390 -17.91 -3.28 19.17
N LEU A 391 -16.63 -3.62 19.38
CA LEU A 391 -15.52 -3.11 18.57
C LEU A 391 -15.67 -3.52 17.10
N GLU A 392 -16.08 -4.74 16.80
CA GLU A 392 -16.31 -5.22 15.44
C GLU A 392 -17.45 -4.47 14.72
N ARG A 393 -18.42 -3.89 15.47
CA ARG A 393 -19.47 -3.04 14.92
C ARG A 393 -19.02 -1.60 14.66
N VAL A 394 -17.98 -1.12 15.33
CA VAL A 394 -17.49 0.26 15.18
C VAL A 394 -16.32 0.32 14.20
N LEU A 395 -15.39 -0.62 14.31
CA LEU A 395 -14.15 -0.65 13.56
C LEU A 395 -14.31 -1.40 12.24
N GLN A 396 -13.56 -0.97 11.23
CA GLN A 396 -13.53 -1.66 9.96
C GLN A 396 -12.91 -3.07 10.14
N PRO A 397 -13.55 -4.14 9.64
CA PRO A 397 -13.00 -5.49 9.68
C PRO A 397 -11.61 -5.55 9.05
N GLY A 398 -10.68 -6.22 9.73
CA GLY A 398 -9.29 -6.37 9.28
C GLY A 398 -8.40 -5.12 9.43
N SER A 399 -8.89 -4.04 10.08
CA SER A 399 -8.06 -2.87 10.36
C SER A 399 -7.01 -3.14 11.45
N ALA A 400 -5.88 -2.43 11.38
CA ALA A 400 -4.86 -2.47 12.42
C ALA A 400 -5.43 -2.00 13.77
N GLN A 401 -6.27 -0.97 13.76
CA GLN A 401 -6.93 -0.46 14.98
C GLN A 401 -7.78 -1.53 15.68
N LEU A 402 -8.53 -2.34 14.91
CA LEU A 402 -9.29 -3.46 15.49
C LEU A 402 -8.36 -4.48 16.13
N SER A 403 -7.24 -4.79 15.48
CA SER A 403 -6.26 -5.74 16.03
C SER A 403 -5.63 -5.23 17.32
N ASP A 404 -5.24 -3.95 17.35
CA ASP A 404 -4.66 -3.29 18.52
C ASP A 404 -5.65 -3.22 19.69
N ASP A 405 -6.91 -2.87 19.42
CA ASP A 405 -7.95 -2.77 20.45
C ASP A 405 -8.32 -4.15 21.02
N LEU A 406 -8.43 -5.18 20.18
CA LEU A 406 -8.65 -6.55 20.65
C LEU A 406 -7.47 -7.06 21.48
N ALA A 407 -6.24 -6.74 21.08
CA ALA A 407 -5.05 -7.06 21.88
C ALA A 407 -5.06 -6.32 23.23
N LEU A 408 -5.51 -5.05 23.25
CA LEU A 408 -5.67 -4.26 24.48
C LEU A 408 -6.69 -4.90 25.42
N LEU A 409 -7.86 -5.30 24.92
CA LEU A 409 -8.90 -5.99 25.70
C LEU A 409 -8.37 -7.29 26.30
N ARG A 410 -7.70 -8.13 25.50
CA ARG A 410 -7.11 -9.40 25.95
C ARG A 410 -6.01 -9.21 26.99
N SER A 411 -5.31 -8.07 26.97
CA SER A 411 -4.31 -7.72 27.98
C SER A 411 -4.90 -7.23 29.31
N GLY A 412 -6.23 -7.08 29.41
CA GLY A 412 -6.90 -6.57 30.61
C GLY A 412 -6.73 -5.06 30.85
N ARG A 413 -6.16 -4.33 29.87
CA ARG A 413 -5.90 -2.88 29.94
C ARG A 413 -7.00 -2.03 29.29
N GLY A 414 -8.09 -2.63 28.83
CA GLY A 414 -9.18 -1.94 28.13
C GLY A 414 -9.89 -0.84 28.95
N ALA A 415 -9.90 -0.96 30.28
CA ALA A 415 -10.57 -0.01 31.17
C ALA A 415 -9.74 1.26 31.45
N THR A 416 -8.45 1.29 31.10
CA THR A 416 -7.56 2.41 31.41
C THR A 416 -7.36 3.31 30.19
N VAL A 417 -8.21 4.34 30.13
CA VAL A 417 -8.05 5.61 29.39
C VAL A 417 -8.07 5.52 27.86
N SER A 418 -9.14 6.04 27.27
CA SER A 418 -9.13 6.43 25.84
C SER A 418 -8.06 7.52 25.65
N PRO A 419 -7.05 7.32 24.78
CA PRO A 419 -5.96 8.29 24.59
C PRO A 419 -6.43 9.65 24.05
N LEU A 420 -7.69 9.74 23.59
CA LEU A 420 -8.28 10.94 23.03
C LEU A 420 -8.89 11.91 24.06
N GLY A 421 -9.01 11.51 25.33
CA GLY A 421 -9.77 12.28 26.31
C GLY A 421 -11.24 12.49 25.91
N PRO A 422 -11.92 13.50 26.48
CA PRO A 422 -13.26 13.90 26.03
C PRO A 422 -13.15 14.60 24.67
N LEU A 423 -13.94 14.12 23.71
CA LEU A 423 -13.92 14.62 22.34
C LEU A 423 -14.48 16.04 22.26
N GLY A 424 -13.73 16.92 21.61
CA GLY A 424 -14.15 18.27 21.25
C GLY A 424 -14.65 18.34 19.80
N GLU A 425 -14.32 19.42 19.10
CA GLU A 425 -14.73 19.64 17.72
C GLU A 425 -14.10 18.64 16.75
N VAL A 426 -14.91 18.06 15.86
CA VAL A 426 -14.46 17.18 14.77
C VAL A 426 -14.58 17.91 13.44
N THR A 427 -13.46 18.05 12.73
CA THR A 427 -13.39 18.78 11.45
C THR A 427 -12.86 17.88 10.35
N VAL A 428 -13.46 17.94 9.15
CA VAL A 428 -12.97 17.21 7.99
C VAL A 428 -11.71 17.89 7.46
N LEU A 429 -10.59 17.15 7.44
CA LEU A 429 -9.33 17.63 6.85
C LEU A 429 -9.26 17.33 5.36
N ASP A 430 -9.66 16.12 4.96
CA ASP A 430 -9.54 15.65 3.57
C ASP A 430 -10.55 14.57 3.22
N ARG A 431 -10.88 14.43 1.94
CA ARG A 431 -11.80 13.42 1.39
C ARG A 431 -11.09 12.62 0.29
N LEU A 432 -10.93 11.33 0.55
CA LEU A 432 -10.23 10.35 -0.28
C LEU A 432 -11.23 9.30 -0.78
N GLY A 433 -12.15 9.73 -1.65
CA GLY A 433 -13.27 8.90 -2.12
C GLY A 433 -14.23 8.57 -0.96
N ASP A 434 -14.38 7.29 -0.64
CA ASP A 434 -15.18 6.84 0.51
C ASP A 434 -14.42 6.88 1.84
N ALA A 435 -13.13 7.21 1.83
CA ALA A 435 -12.37 7.46 3.05
C ALA A 435 -12.33 8.95 3.37
N VAL A 436 -12.52 9.32 4.63
CA VAL A 436 -12.47 10.71 5.09
C VAL A 436 -11.53 10.83 6.27
N LEU A 437 -10.56 11.74 6.16
CA LEU A 437 -9.64 12.07 7.23
C LEU A 437 -10.23 13.21 8.04
N VAL A 438 -10.40 13.01 9.34
CA VAL A 438 -10.90 14.03 10.26
C VAL A 438 -9.86 14.37 11.31
N ARG A 439 -9.88 15.63 11.76
CA ARG A 439 -9.19 16.09 12.97
C ARG A 439 -10.18 16.13 14.12
N VAL A 440 -9.74 15.67 15.27
CA VAL A 440 -10.52 15.59 16.50
C VAL A 440 -9.80 16.42 17.54
N ALA A 441 -10.36 17.56 17.90
CA ALA A 441 -9.86 18.33 19.04
C ALA A 441 -10.22 17.61 20.34
N SER A 442 -9.39 17.77 21.37
CA SER A 442 -9.78 17.44 22.75
C SER A 442 -10.43 18.66 23.39
N THR A 443 -11.39 18.44 24.31
CA THR A 443 -11.86 19.53 25.18
C THR A 443 -10.82 19.92 26.23
N ASP A 444 -9.84 19.06 26.48
CA ASP A 444 -8.70 19.34 27.36
C ASP A 444 -7.60 20.07 26.57
N PRO A 445 -7.24 21.31 26.92
CA PRO A 445 -6.23 22.09 26.21
C PRO A 445 -4.81 21.51 26.28
N GLU A 446 -4.51 20.61 27.23
CA GLU A 446 -3.20 19.95 27.31
C GLU A 446 -3.08 18.72 26.39
N THR A 447 -4.21 18.22 25.86
CA THR A 447 -4.23 17.08 24.96
C THR A 447 -4.12 17.54 23.51
N PRO A 448 -3.09 17.10 22.75
CA PRO A 448 -2.95 17.46 21.34
C PRO A 448 -4.15 16.95 20.51
N PRO A 449 -4.49 17.64 19.40
CA PRO A 449 -5.56 17.18 18.53
C PRO A 449 -5.17 15.87 17.85
N ALA A 450 -6.12 14.94 17.86
CA ALA A 450 -6.01 13.66 17.22
C ALA A 450 -6.47 13.73 15.76
N SER A 451 -6.14 12.69 15.00
CA SER A 451 -6.72 12.44 13.68
C SER A 451 -7.40 11.07 13.67
N ALA A 452 -8.46 10.94 12.89
CA ALA A 452 -9.12 9.66 12.68
C ALA A 452 -9.45 9.49 11.20
N LEU A 453 -9.34 8.25 10.73
CA LEU A 453 -9.75 7.85 9.38
C LEU A 453 -11.04 7.06 9.47
N VAL A 454 -12.09 7.57 8.83
CA VAL A 454 -13.37 6.88 8.69
C VAL A 454 -13.60 6.48 7.24
N VAL A 455 -14.25 5.33 7.04
CA VAL A 455 -14.54 4.79 5.71
C VAL A 455 -16.04 4.54 5.60
N ARG A 456 -16.63 5.06 4.53
CA ARG A 456 -18.02 4.82 4.13
C ARG A 456 -18.11 3.51 3.34
N GLY A 457 -19.02 2.64 3.75
CA GLY A 457 -19.42 1.47 2.98
C GLY A 457 -20.93 1.41 2.79
N GLU A 458 -21.41 0.35 2.13
CA GLU A 458 -22.85 0.15 1.88
C GLU A 458 -23.67 0.06 3.18
N ALA A 459 -23.06 -0.50 4.23
CA ALA A 459 -23.68 -0.67 5.55
C ALA A 459 -23.47 0.54 6.49
N GLY A 460 -23.00 1.68 5.98
CA GLY A 460 -22.72 2.89 6.76
C GLY A 460 -21.25 3.16 7.01
N TRP A 461 -20.97 4.04 7.96
CA TRP A 461 -19.62 4.46 8.32
C TRP A 461 -18.94 3.50 9.29
N SER A 462 -17.64 3.31 9.12
CA SER A 462 -16.79 2.54 10.03
C SER A 462 -15.49 3.29 10.33
N LEU A 463 -14.97 3.08 11.53
CA LEU A 463 -13.72 3.68 11.96
C LEU A 463 -12.56 2.77 11.58
N ARG A 464 -11.60 3.28 10.81
CA ARG A 464 -10.46 2.48 10.36
C ARG A 464 -9.26 2.62 11.28
N SER A 465 -8.98 3.83 11.74
CA SER A 465 -7.83 4.13 12.59
C SER A 465 -7.99 5.44 13.32
N VAL A 466 -7.33 5.55 14.48
CA VAL A 466 -7.30 6.72 15.36
C VAL A 466 -5.87 6.96 15.79
N TRP A 467 -5.44 8.23 15.78
CA TRP A 467 -4.10 8.65 16.16
C TRP A 467 -4.21 9.90 17.05
N GLY A 468 -3.59 9.88 18.23
CA GLY A 468 -3.58 10.98 19.20
C GLY A 468 -2.17 11.34 19.64
#